data_AF-A0A564ZNN2-F1
#
_entry.id   AF-A0A564ZNN2-F1
#
_cell.length_a   1.000
_cell.length_b   1.000
_cell.length_c   1.000
_cell.angle_alpha   90.00
_cell.angle_beta   90.00
_cell.angle_gamma   90.00
#
_symmetry.space_group_name_H-M   'P 1'
#
loop_
_entity.id
_entity.type
_entity.pdbx_description
1 polymer ?
#
loop_
_entity_poly.entity_id
_entity_poly.type
_entity_poly.pdbx_seq_one_letter_code
_entity_poly.pdbx_strand_id
1 'polypeptide(L)' 'MRHRISCQAWCVTVGMALVSVLLWAGGQGVAHAGVNTWTSNGPWGGPVWTLAVDASTTPNTLYAGTSGGVFKSTNGG' A
#
# COMPACT_ATOMS: atom_id res chain seq x y z
N MET A 1 11.48 17.01 -42.52
CA MET A 1 10.49 16.06 -41.94
C MET A 1 10.91 15.42 -40.61
N ARG A 2 12.09 15.71 -40.04
CA ARG A 2 12.58 15.09 -38.78
C ARG A 2 12.17 15.82 -37.48
N HIS A 3 11.79 17.10 -37.54
CA HIS A 3 11.41 17.89 -36.36
C HIS A 3 10.04 17.54 -35.77
N ARG A 4 9.11 16.98 -36.56
CA ARG A 4 7.75 16.66 -36.10
C ARG A 4 7.68 15.36 -35.30
N ILE A 5 8.54 14.38 -35.60
CA ILE A 5 8.56 13.05 -34.95
C ILE A 5 9.13 13.14 -33.53
N SER A 6 10.11 14.00 -33.30
CA SER A 6 10.73 14.19 -31.99
C SER A 6 9.80 14.87 -30.97
N CYS A 7 8.94 15.78 -31.44
CA CYS A 7 7.95 16.46 -30.59
C CYS A 7 6.78 15.54 -30.21
N GLN A 8 6.35 14.70 -31.17
CA GLN A 8 5.34 13.65 -30.97
C GLN A 8 5.84 12.60 -29.97
N ALA A 9 7.08 12.14 -30.10
CA ALA A 9 7.68 11.16 -29.20
C ALA A 9 7.83 11.68 -27.76
N TRP A 10 8.21 12.95 -27.60
CA TRP A 10 8.30 13.61 -26.28
C TRP A 10 6.93 13.80 -25.60
N CYS A 11 5.89 14.19 -26.36
CA CYS A 11 4.54 14.30 -25.79
C CYS A 11 4.00 12.94 -25.33
N VAL A 12 4.29 11.86 -26.08
CA VAL A 12 3.84 10.51 -25.76
C VAL A 12 4.57 9.94 -24.54
N THR A 13 5.87 10.16 -24.40
CA THR A 13 6.63 9.67 -23.23
C THR A 13 6.28 10.43 -21.95
N VAL A 14 6.12 11.75 -22.01
CA VAL A 14 5.66 12.56 -20.87
C VAL A 14 4.23 12.15 -20.47
N GLY A 15 3.34 11.96 -21.45
CA GLY A 15 1.99 11.47 -21.20
C GLY A 15 1.96 10.09 -20.52
N MET A 16 2.77 9.14 -21.01
CA MET A 16 2.88 7.81 -20.39
C MET A 16 3.47 7.84 -18.98
N ALA A 17 4.46 8.71 -18.72
CA ALA A 17 5.03 8.90 -17.39
C ALA A 17 3.99 9.43 -16.41
N LEU A 18 3.17 10.41 -16.81
CA LEU A 18 2.11 10.96 -15.97
C LEU A 18 1.00 9.94 -15.69
N VAL A 19 0.59 9.15 -16.69
CA VAL A 19 -0.38 8.07 -16.50
C VAL A 19 0.16 7.02 -15.52
N SER A 20 1.44 6.67 -15.62
CA SER A 20 2.08 5.71 -14.71
C SER A 20 2.12 6.22 -13.26
N VAL A 21 2.40 7.52 -13.07
CA VAL A 21 2.37 8.17 -11.76
C VAL A 21 0.95 8.24 -11.19
N LEU A 22 -0.05 8.55 -12.02
CA LEU A 22 -1.46 8.58 -11.60
C LEU A 22 -1.96 7.19 -11.18
N LEU A 23 -1.58 6.14 -11.93
CA LEU A 23 -1.92 4.76 -11.60
C LEU A 23 -1.28 4.30 -10.28
N TRP A 24 -0.05 4.73 -10.00
CA TRP A 24 0.64 4.41 -8.74
C TRP A 24 0.05 5.18 -7.55
N ALA A 25 -0.24 6.48 -7.72
CA ALA A 25 -0.81 7.33 -6.68
C ALA A 25 -2.26 6.97 -6.32
N GLY A 26 -3.04 6.44 -7.27
CA GLY A 26 -4.42 5.98 -7.03
C GLY A 26 -4.54 4.57 -6.46
N GLY A 27 -3.44 3.82 -6.33
CA GLY A 27 -3.45 2.37 -6.12
C GLY A 27 -3.28 1.88 -4.67
N GLN A 28 -3.44 2.72 -3.65
CA GLN A 28 -3.38 2.25 -2.25
C GLN A 28 -4.72 1.59 -1.88
N GLY A 29 -4.95 0.39 -2.40
CA GLY A 29 -6.17 -0.39 -2.18
C GLY A 29 -6.29 -0.89 -0.75
N VAL A 30 -7.50 -0.76 -0.19
CA VAL A 30 -7.88 -1.40 1.08
C VAL A 30 -7.65 -2.91 0.94
N ALA A 31 -7.04 -3.55 1.94
CA ALA A 31 -6.83 -5.00 1.91
C ALA A 31 -8.19 -5.72 1.74
N HIS A 32 -8.32 -6.54 0.70
CA HIS A 32 -9.51 -7.37 0.47
C HIS A 32 -9.27 -8.76 1.08
N ALA A 33 -10.05 -9.08 2.12
CA ALA A 33 -10.17 -10.46 2.59
C ALA A 33 -11.19 -11.22 1.73
N GLY A 34 -10.96 -12.52 1.51
CA GLY A 34 -11.93 -13.38 0.83
C GLY A 34 -13.17 -13.61 1.71
N VAL A 35 -14.34 -13.78 1.09
CA VAL A 35 -15.56 -14.14 1.82
C VAL A 35 -15.36 -15.47 2.53
N ASN A 36 -15.50 -15.48 3.87
CA ASN A 36 -15.25 -16.65 4.74
C ASN A 36 -13.83 -17.24 4.66
N THR A 37 -12.83 -16.46 4.21
CA THR A 37 -11.43 -16.91 4.11
C THR A 37 -10.52 -16.00 4.90
N TRP A 38 -9.74 -16.58 5.82
CA TRP A 38 -8.68 -15.85 6.54
C TRP A 38 -7.51 -15.57 5.60
N THR A 39 -7.23 -14.29 5.36
CA THR A 39 -6.01 -13.84 4.67
C THR A 39 -4.99 -13.36 5.70
N SER A 40 -3.79 -13.95 5.69
CA SER A 40 -2.70 -13.50 6.56
C SER A 40 -1.93 -12.35 5.89
N ASN A 41 -1.93 -11.18 6.51
CA ASN A 41 -1.13 -10.01 6.09
C ASN A 41 0.19 -9.90 6.89
N GLY A 42 0.59 -10.96 7.60
CA GLY A 42 1.68 -10.95 8.59
C GLY A 42 1.19 -10.64 10.02
N PRO A 43 2.07 -10.50 11.02
CA PRO A 43 3.54 -10.52 10.95
C PRO A 43 4.15 -11.94 10.98
N TRP A 44 5.32 -12.10 10.34
CA TRP A 44 6.08 -13.36 10.34
C TRP A 44 6.83 -13.64 11.67
N GLY A 45 6.69 -12.77 12.67
CA GLY A 45 7.39 -12.83 13.97
C GLY A 45 6.91 -13.93 14.92
N GLY A 46 5.99 -14.79 14.47
CA GLY A 46 5.37 -15.85 15.26
C GLY A 46 4.03 -15.43 15.87
N PRO A 47 3.55 -16.13 16.90
CA PRO A 47 2.28 -15.82 17.56
C PRO A 47 2.23 -14.36 18.03
N VAL A 48 1.07 -13.72 17.82
CA VAL A 48 0.77 -12.40 18.38
C VAL A 48 0.28 -12.60 19.81
N TRP A 49 1.02 -12.06 20.77
CA TRP A 49 0.72 -12.18 22.20
C TRP A 49 -0.05 -10.97 22.74
N THR A 50 0.11 -9.83 22.10
CA THR A 50 -0.55 -8.58 22.49
C THR A 50 -0.91 -7.73 21.28
N LEU A 51 -2.03 -7.03 21.37
CA LEU A 51 -2.55 -6.12 20.34
C LEU A 51 -3.03 -4.83 21.00
N ALA A 52 -2.60 -3.69 20.46
CA ALA A 52 -3.07 -2.37 20.89
C ALA A 52 -3.54 -1.54 19.68
N VAL A 53 -4.64 -0.80 19.84
CA VAL A 53 -5.22 0.08 18.80
C VAL A 53 -5.18 1.52 19.30
N ASP A 54 -4.65 2.45 18.50
CA ASP A 54 -4.71 3.88 18.79
C ASP A 54 -6.03 4.46 18.26
N ALA A 55 -7.12 4.21 18.99
CA ALA A 55 -8.42 4.74 18.62
C ALA A 55 -8.54 6.27 18.84
N SER A 56 -7.65 6.88 19.62
CA SER A 56 -7.76 8.29 20.01
C SER A 56 -7.20 9.25 18.96
N THR A 57 -6.09 8.90 18.32
CA THR A 57 -5.37 9.81 17.42
C THR A 57 -5.38 9.30 15.99
N THR A 58 -5.24 7.99 15.81
CA THR A 58 -5.16 7.37 14.48
C THR A 58 -5.92 6.03 14.46
N PRO A 59 -7.24 6.04 14.22
CA PRO A 59 -8.09 4.85 14.39
C PRO A 59 -7.70 3.61 13.58
N ASN A 60 -6.93 3.80 12.50
CA ASN A 60 -6.42 2.74 11.63
C ASN A 60 -5.03 2.23 12.05
N THR A 61 -4.44 2.79 13.11
CA THR A 61 -3.15 2.39 13.63
C THR A 61 -3.32 1.32 14.71
N LEU A 62 -2.63 0.21 14.51
CA LEU A 62 -2.54 -0.88 15.48
C LEU A 62 -1.10 -1.38 15.62
N TYR A 63 -0.81 -1.93 16.79
CA TYR A 63 0.50 -2.47 17.16
C TYR A 63 0.34 -3.92 17.61
N ALA A 64 1.09 -4.83 17.01
CA ALA A 64 1.10 -6.24 17.33
C ALA A 64 2.45 -6.63 17.97
N GLY A 65 2.41 -7.13 19.20
CA GLY A 65 3.59 -7.64 19.90
C GLY A 65 3.74 -9.15 19.68
N THR A 66 4.92 -9.55 19.20
CA THR A 66 5.31 -10.94 18.94
C THR A 66 6.61 -11.26 19.67
N SER A 67 7.03 -12.53 19.66
CA SER A 67 8.38 -12.92 20.12
C SER A 67 9.50 -12.27 19.29
N GLY A 68 9.23 -11.95 18.02
CA GLY A 68 10.20 -11.31 17.12
C GLY A 68 10.24 -9.78 17.21
N GLY A 69 9.43 -9.17 18.07
CA GLY A 69 9.34 -7.72 18.23
C GLY A 69 7.92 -7.16 18.02
N VAL A 70 7.83 -5.83 17.91
CA VAL A 70 6.58 -5.09 17.75
C VAL A 70 6.43 -4.65 16.29
N PHE A 71 5.29 -4.99 15.70
CA PHE A 71 4.90 -4.60 14.34
C PHE A 71 3.81 -3.53 14.40
N LYS A 72 3.78 -2.64 13.41
CA LYS A 72 2.81 -1.55 13.30
C LYS A 72 2.06 -1.67 11.97
N SER A 73 0.74 -1.55 12.01
CA SER A 73 -0.10 -1.27 10.84
C SER A 73 -0.69 0.13 10.97
N THR A 74 -0.88 0.80 9.84
CA THR A 74 -1.52 2.13 9.73
C THR A 74 -2.77 2.12 8.85
N ASN A 75 -3.22 0.93 8.45
CA ASN A 75 -4.34 0.75 7.53
C ASN A 75 -5.45 -0.14 8.12
N GLY A 76 -5.34 -0.57 9.38
CA GLY A 76 -6.33 -1.40 10.06
C GLY A 76 -6.13 -2.91 9.89
N GLY A 77 -5.04 -3.35 9.24
CA GLY A 77 -4.73 -4.75 8.96
C GLY A 77 -4.83 -5.13 7.50
#